data_AF-A0A413PXN4-F1
#
_entry.id   AF-A0A413PXN4-F1
#
_cell.length_a   1.000
_cell.length_b   1.000
_cell.length_c   1.000
_cell.angle_alpha   90.00
_cell.angle_beta   90.00
_cell.angle_gamma   90.00
#
_symmetry.space_group_name_H-M   'P 1'
#
loop_
_entity.id
_entity.type
_entity.pdbx_description
1 polymer ?
#
loop_
_entity_poly.entity_id
_entity_poly.type
_entity_poly.pdbx_seq_one_letter_code
_entity_poly.pdbx_strand_id
1 'polypeptide(L)'
;MTGQNPFANDEKVEITADIDSATHTSFYVNGQKAFTAITGMSYLPSEIQTFGTVQQPFKTRGYKPYDPSTNSITIGVGSRFNLGNGYSMTVQEDFVWGEGYGNGSKADDERCNMMIGGLNSLIHFADQQYFSSMTDTYTDYILDFLASQGVDTSREFVINGTHCELVNGKISEVGNDYVVPSSIQQKAVKR
;
A
#
# COMPACT_ATOMS: atom_id res chain seq x y z
N MET A 1 -10.66 30.09 10.69
CA MET A 1 -9.59 30.17 11.71
C MET A 1 -9.25 31.63 11.94
N THR A 2 -9.58 32.19 13.09
CA THR A 2 -9.09 33.51 13.53
C THR A 2 -7.73 33.28 14.20
N GLY A 3 -6.65 33.25 13.41
CA GLY A 3 -5.30 33.01 13.92
C GLY A 3 -4.70 34.29 14.50
N GLN A 4 -4.65 34.41 15.83
CA GLN A 4 -3.72 35.35 16.45
C GLN A 4 -2.28 34.85 16.19
N ASN A 5 -1.37 35.77 15.86
CA ASN A 5 0.04 35.46 15.76
C ASN A 5 0.53 34.98 17.14
N PRO A 6 0.94 33.71 17.31
CA PRO A 6 1.37 33.19 18.60
C PRO A 6 2.67 33.83 19.10
N PHE A 7 3.38 34.56 18.24
CA PHE A 7 4.65 35.25 18.52
C PHE A 7 4.47 36.77 18.63
N ALA A 8 3.24 37.28 18.79
CA ALA A 8 2.96 38.72 18.79
C ALA A 8 3.67 39.52 19.90
N ASN A 9 4.10 38.83 20.97
CA ASN A 9 4.79 39.43 22.11
C ASN A 9 6.31 39.17 22.09
N ASP A 10 6.83 38.46 21.09
CA ASP A 10 8.24 38.11 21.02
C ASP A 10 9.02 39.19 20.25
N GLU A 11 10.08 39.73 20.85
CA GLU A 11 10.96 40.71 20.20
C GLU A 11 11.82 40.06 19.10
N LYS A 12 12.12 38.77 19.24
CA LYS A 12 12.85 37.94 18.28
C LYS A 12 12.32 36.51 18.32
N VAL A 13 12.32 35.86 17.16
CA VAL A 13 11.97 34.46 17.00
C VAL A 13 13.19 33.72 16.47
N GLU A 14 13.58 32.63 17.14
CA GLU A 14 14.60 31.71 16.65
C GLU A 14 13.94 30.61 15.82
N ILE A 15 14.48 30.36 14.62
CA ILE A 15 14.08 29.23 13.78
C ILE A 15 15.30 28.35 13.58
N THR A 16 15.18 27.09 14.02
CA THR A 16 16.24 26.08 13.89
C THR A 16 15.74 24.94 13.01
N ALA A 17 16.63 24.36 12.20
CA ALA A 17 16.33 23.20 11.37
C ALA A 17 17.34 22.10 11.68
N ASP A 18 16.82 20.93 12.06
CA ASP A 18 17.61 19.72 12.26
C ASP A 18 17.34 18.74 11.12
N ILE A 19 18.42 18.30 10.47
CA ILE A 19 18.33 17.29 9.41
C ILE A 19 18.33 15.92 10.10
N ASP A 20 17.13 15.37 10.30
CA ASP A 20 16.93 14.09 10.98
C ASP A 20 17.40 12.92 10.11
N SER A 21 17.19 13.04 8.79
CA SER A 21 17.63 12.05 7.79
C SER A 21 17.81 12.71 6.42
N ALA A 22 18.22 11.92 5.42
CA ALA A 22 18.29 12.37 4.03
C ALA A 22 16.95 12.90 3.48
N THR A 23 15.84 12.60 4.15
CA THR A 23 14.51 12.95 3.65
C THR A 23 13.60 13.65 4.65
N HIS A 24 14.04 13.84 5.89
CA HIS A 24 13.28 14.51 6.94
C HIS A 24 14.10 15.64 7.56
N THR A 25 13.51 16.83 7.60
CA THR A 25 14.08 17.99 8.29
C THR A 25 13.05 18.51 9.29
N SER A 26 13.37 18.48 10.58
CA SER A 26 12.52 19.04 11.63
C SER A 26 12.83 20.52 11.82
N PHE A 27 11.78 21.34 11.78
CA PHE A 27 11.85 22.78 12.02
C PHE A 27 11.32 23.09 13.42
N TYR A 28 12.04 23.94 14.13
CA TYR A 28 11.74 24.36 15.49
C TYR A 28 11.59 25.88 15.52
N VAL A 29 10.66 26.35 16.36
CA VAL A 29 10.48 27.77 16.66
C VAL A 29 10.68 27.94 18.16
N ASN A 30 11.65 28.76 18.56
CA ASN A 30 12.02 28.98 19.97
C ASN A 30 12.25 27.65 20.73
N GLY A 31 12.94 26.70 20.10
CA GLY A 31 13.25 25.38 20.67
C GLY A 31 12.09 24.37 20.68
N GLN A 32 10.87 24.74 20.26
CA GLN A 32 9.73 23.83 20.14
C GLN A 32 9.56 23.34 18.70
N LYS A 33 9.37 22.03 18.52
CA LYS A 33 9.17 21.45 17.18
C LYS A 33 7.88 21.98 16.58
N ALA A 34 7.99 22.68 15.45
CA ALA A 34 6.87 23.25 14.72
C ALA A 34 6.30 22.27 13.70
N PHE A 35 7.17 21.73 12.82
CA PHE A 35 6.79 20.73 11.82
C PHE A 35 8.02 19.96 11.33
N THR A 36 7.79 18.86 10.62
CA THR A 36 8.83 18.15 9.85
C THR A 36 8.53 18.30 8.36
N ALA A 37 9.50 18.77 7.59
CA ALA A 37 9.44 18.75 6.15
C ALA A 37 9.94 17.41 5.62
N ILE A 38 9.15 16.84 4.71
CA ILE A 38 9.49 15.62 3.99
C ILE A 38 10.03 16.04 2.62
N THR A 39 11.30 15.78 2.35
CA THR A 39 11.95 16.18 1.10
C THR A 39 11.51 15.25 -0.04
N GLY A 40 11.14 15.85 -1.17
CA GLY A 40 10.81 15.11 -2.40
C GLY A 40 12.06 14.47 -3.02
N MET A 41 11.92 13.24 -3.48
CA MET A 41 13.00 12.49 -4.12
C MET A 41 12.90 12.56 -5.64
N SER A 42 14.05 12.67 -6.30
CA SER A 42 14.15 12.49 -7.75
C SER A 42 14.27 11.01 -8.08
N TYR A 43 13.42 10.51 -8.99
CA TYR A 43 13.44 9.11 -9.43
C TYR A 43 13.97 9.01 -10.86
N LEU A 44 14.68 7.92 -11.14
CA LEU A 44 15.10 7.58 -12.49
C LEU A 44 13.90 7.10 -13.32
N PRO A 45 13.92 7.28 -14.66
CA PRO A 45 12.86 6.76 -15.53
C PRO A 45 12.59 5.26 -15.35
N SER A 46 13.62 4.45 -15.09
CA SER A 46 13.48 3.01 -14.82
C SER A 46 12.84 2.70 -13.46
N GLU A 47 13.06 3.54 -12.45
CA GLU A 47 12.38 3.44 -11.16
C GLU A 47 10.89 3.76 -11.34
N ILE A 48 10.58 4.84 -12.07
CA ILE A 48 9.21 5.23 -12.41
C ILE A 48 8.51 4.14 -13.23
N GLN A 49 9.18 3.48 -14.17
CA GLN A 49 8.58 2.36 -14.92
C GLN A 49 8.11 1.22 -14.01
N THR A 50 8.79 1.01 -12.87
CA THR A 50 8.45 -0.05 -11.92
C THR A 50 7.18 0.24 -11.12
N PHE A 51 6.81 1.51 -10.92
CA PHE A 51 5.61 1.88 -10.15
C PHE A 51 4.56 2.70 -10.89
N GLY A 52 4.89 3.18 -12.09
CA GLY A 52 4.06 4.06 -12.91
C GLY A 52 3.46 3.39 -14.13
N THR A 53 3.70 2.09 -14.34
CA THR A 53 3.06 1.32 -15.42
C THR A 53 1.92 0.47 -14.88
N VAL A 54 0.74 0.56 -15.52
CA VAL A 54 -0.49 -0.11 -15.06
C VAL A 54 -0.48 -1.61 -15.37
N GLN A 55 0.30 -2.07 -16.35
CA GLN A 55 0.43 -3.49 -16.70
C GLN A 55 1.89 -3.92 -16.66
N GLN A 56 2.25 -4.62 -15.60
CA GLN A 56 3.53 -5.29 -15.45
C GLN A 56 3.29 -6.68 -14.87
N PRO A 57 4.10 -7.70 -15.20
CA PRO A 57 3.96 -9.02 -14.59
C PRO A 57 4.11 -8.96 -13.07
N PHE A 58 3.36 -9.81 -12.36
CA PHE A 58 3.56 -10.01 -10.93
C PHE A 58 4.95 -10.63 -10.68
N LYS A 59 5.61 -10.18 -9.61
CA LYS A 59 6.91 -10.72 -9.18
C LYS A 59 6.71 -12.02 -8.41
N THR A 60 5.71 -12.05 -7.53
CA THR A 60 5.49 -13.19 -6.63
C THR A 60 4.91 -14.38 -7.37
N ARG A 61 5.45 -15.57 -7.09
CA ARG A 61 5.05 -16.84 -7.71
C ARG A 61 4.59 -17.85 -6.67
N GLY A 62 3.55 -18.59 -7.02
CA GLY A 62 2.95 -19.59 -6.15
C GLY A 62 2.13 -18.98 -5.00
N TYR A 63 1.66 -19.88 -4.15
CA TYR A 63 0.82 -19.55 -2.99
C TYR A 63 1.44 -20.15 -1.73
N LYS A 64 1.48 -19.37 -0.66
CA LYS A 64 1.69 -19.89 0.70
C LYS A 64 0.46 -19.51 1.52
N PRO A 65 -0.23 -20.50 2.12
CA PRO A 65 -1.33 -20.24 3.03
C PRO A 65 -0.92 -19.30 4.16
N TYR A 66 -1.94 -18.70 4.77
CA TYR A 66 -1.76 -17.84 5.93
C TYR A 66 -1.00 -18.54 7.07
N ASP A 67 0.00 -17.86 7.62
CA ASP A 67 0.73 -18.24 8.82
C ASP A 67 0.37 -17.29 9.99
N PRO A 68 -0.34 -17.76 11.02
CA PRO A 68 -0.74 -16.93 12.16
C PRO A 68 0.43 -16.45 13.03
N SER A 69 1.55 -17.17 13.04
CA SER A 69 2.71 -16.82 13.88
C SER A 69 3.39 -15.55 13.40
N THR A 70 3.35 -15.30 12.10
CA THR A 70 3.95 -14.14 11.42
C THR A 70 2.91 -13.20 10.81
N ASN A 71 1.63 -13.53 10.93
CA ASN A 71 0.51 -12.85 10.27
C ASN A 71 0.73 -12.64 8.77
N SER A 72 1.24 -13.66 8.10
CA SER A 72 1.75 -13.54 6.73
C SER A 72 1.02 -14.45 5.74
N ILE A 73 0.90 -14.00 4.49
CA ILE A 73 0.38 -14.78 3.37
C ILE A 73 1.22 -14.49 2.12
N THR A 74 1.34 -15.47 1.22
CA THR A 74 1.94 -15.26 -0.10
C THR A 74 0.92 -15.57 -1.18
N ILE A 75 0.66 -14.60 -2.04
CA ILE A 75 -0.28 -14.67 -3.14
C ILE A 75 0.44 -14.25 -4.43
N GLY A 76 0.65 -15.20 -5.32
CA GLY A 76 1.37 -14.98 -6.57
C GLY A 76 0.80 -15.75 -7.74
N VAL A 77 1.49 -15.66 -8.88
CA VAL A 77 1.08 -16.34 -10.12
C VAL A 77 0.87 -17.83 -9.89
N GLY A 78 -0.24 -18.35 -10.42
CA GLY A 78 -0.68 -19.74 -10.25
C GLY A 78 -1.59 -19.96 -9.05
N SER A 79 -1.80 -18.96 -8.18
CA SER A 79 -2.76 -19.05 -7.09
C SER A 79 -4.19 -19.08 -7.63
N ARG A 80 -5.07 -19.89 -7.01
CA ARG A 80 -6.49 -19.94 -7.32
C ARG A 80 -7.33 -19.85 -6.05
N PHE A 81 -8.33 -18.98 -6.05
CA PHE A 81 -9.21 -18.72 -4.92
C PHE A 81 -10.66 -18.97 -5.31
N ASN A 82 -11.38 -19.73 -4.49
CA ASN A 82 -12.81 -19.98 -4.66
C ASN A 82 -13.59 -18.85 -3.95
N LEU A 83 -14.51 -18.20 -4.66
CA LEU A 83 -15.34 -17.11 -4.13
C LEU A 83 -16.73 -17.57 -3.66
N GLY A 84 -17.02 -18.87 -3.77
CA GLY A 84 -18.35 -19.43 -3.54
C GLY A 84 -19.26 -19.28 -4.78
N ASN A 85 -20.44 -19.92 -4.73
CA ASN A 85 -21.48 -19.80 -5.76
C ASN A 85 -21.03 -20.10 -7.20
N GLY A 86 -19.99 -20.92 -7.37
CA GLY A 86 -19.42 -21.25 -8.68
C GLY A 86 -18.44 -20.22 -9.24
N TYR A 87 -18.07 -19.20 -8.47
CA TYR A 87 -17.08 -18.18 -8.86
C TYR A 87 -15.70 -18.52 -8.34
N SER A 88 -14.67 -18.16 -9.11
CA SER A 88 -13.28 -18.26 -8.68
C SER A 88 -12.38 -17.26 -9.38
N MET A 89 -11.25 -16.95 -8.75
CA MET A 89 -10.20 -16.12 -9.32
C MET A 89 -8.91 -16.93 -9.47
N THR A 90 -8.19 -16.73 -10.56
CA THR A 90 -6.86 -17.30 -10.79
C THR A 90 -5.87 -16.19 -11.07
N VAL A 91 -4.75 -16.15 -10.34
CA VAL A 91 -3.68 -15.18 -10.56
C VAL A 91 -2.85 -15.64 -11.77
N GLN A 92 -2.93 -14.89 -12.86
CA GLN A 92 -2.15 -15.11 -14.09
C GLN A 92 -0.86 -14.28 -14.06
N GLU A 93 -0.14 -14.21 -15.17
CA GLU A 93 1.17 -13.56 -15.27
C GLU A 93 1.15 -12.08 -14.86
N ASP A 94 0.18 -11.34 -15.36
CA ASP A 94 0.07 -9.88 -15.28
C ASP A 94 -1.37 -9.39 -15.02
N PHE A 95 -2.29 -10.31 -14.69
CA PHE A 95 -3.66 -9.99 -14.30
C PHE A 95 -4.28 -11.09 -13.42
N VAL A 96 -5.42 -10.80 -12.82
CA VAL A 96 -6.27 -11.78 -12.13
C VAL A 96 -7.45 -12.15 -13.04
N TRP A 97 -7.61 -13.45 -13.32
CA TRP A 97 -8.68 -13.99 -14.16
C TRP A 97 -9.87 -14.43 -13.32
N GLY A 98 -11.08 -13.96 -13.66
CA GLY A 98 -12.34 -14.39 -13.06
C GLY A 98 -13.03 -15.50 -13.85
N GLU A 99 -13.65 -16.44 -13.15
CA GLU A 99 -14.48 -17.49 -13.73
C GLU A 99 -15.81 -17.61 -12.97
N GLY A 100 -16.84 -18.16 -13.63
CA GLY A 100 -18.15 -18.43 -13.03
C GLY A 100 -19.25 -17.41 -13.34
N TYR A 101 -18.98 -16.43 -14.22
CA TYR A 101 -19.96 -15.41 -14.60
C TYR A 101 -21.27 -16.00 -15.12
N GLY A 102 -22.39 -15.42 -14.68
CA GLY A 102 -23.74 -15.88 -15.02
C GLY A 102 -24.24 -17.10 -14.26
N ASN A 103 -23.42 -17.72 -13.39
CA ASN A 103 -23.89 -18.78 -12.50
C ASN A 103 -24.71 -18.24 -11.33
N GLY A 104 -24.43 -17.00 -10.90
CA GLY A 104 -25.12 -16.31 -9.82
C GLY A 104 -25.99 -15.16 -10.30
N SER A 105 -26.23 -14.21 -9.40
CA SER A 105 -26.92 -12.96 -9.70
C SER A 105 -25.97 -11.95 -10.36
N LYS A 106 -26.54 -10.87 -10.92
CA LYS A 106 -25.74 -9.73 -11.40
C LYS A 106 -24.87 -9.12 -10.30
N ALA A 107 -25.34 -9.14 -9.05
CA ALA A 107 -24.56 -8.65 -7.90
C ALA A 107 -23.35 -9.55 -7.61
N ASP A 108 -23.47 -10.87 -7.85
CA ASP A 108 -22.34 -11.81 -7.72
C ASP A 108 -21.29 -11.55 -8.81
N ASP A 109 -21.73 -11.30 -10.06
CA ASP A 109 -20.83 -10.91 -11.16
C ASP A 109 -20.09 -9.60 -10.86
N GLU A 110 -20.81 -8.58 -10.36
CA GLU A 110 -20.23 -7.29 -9.98
C GLU A 110 -19.24 -7.46 -8.81
N ARG A 111 -19.57 -8.26 -7.79
CA ARG A 111 -18.66 -8.58 -6.68
C ARG A 111 -17.41 -9.30 -7.18
N CYS A 112 -17.54 -10.26 -8.10
CA CYS A 112 -16.41 -10.95 -8.71
C CYS A 112 -15.45 -9.95 -9.39
N ASN A 113 -15.98 -9.02 -10.20
CA ASN A 113 -15.18 -7.98 -10.84
C ASN A 113 -14.43 -7.08 -9.85
N MET A 114 -15.09 -6.71 -8.74
CA MET A 114 -14.47 -5.89 -7.71
C MET A 114 -13.36 -6.65 -6.96
N MET A 115 -13.56 -7.93 -6.67
CA MET A 115 -12.53 -8.79 -6.07
C MET A 115 -11.34 -9.01 -7.00
N ILE A 116 -11.56 -9.13 -8.31
CA ILE A 116 -10.49 -9.22 -9.30
C ILE A 116 -9.63 -7.95 -9.30
N GLY A 117 -10.25 -6.77 -9.38
CA GLY A 117 -9.54 -5.49 -9.30
C GLY A 117 -8.80 -5.30 -7.97
N GLY A 118 -9.44 -5.71 -6.87
CA GLY A 118 -8.84 -5.70 -5.55
C GLY A 118 -7.61 -6.60 -5.45
N LEU A 119 -7.72 -7.85 -5.88
CA LEU A 119 -6.59 -8.78 -5.81
C LEU A 119 -5.45 -8.36 -6.75
N ASN A 120 -5.76 -7.84 -7.93
CA ASN A 120 -4.76 -7.32 -8.87
C ASN A 120 -3.97 -6.14 -8.26
N SER A 121 -4.67 -5.15 -7.70
CA SER A 121 -4.03 -4.00 -7.05
C SER A 121 -3.25 -4.40 -5.80
N LEU A 122 -3.78 -5.33 -5.00
CA LEU A 122 -3.12 -5.84 -3.81
C LEU A 122 -1.79 -6.54 -4.12
N ILE A 123 -1.75 -7.41 -5.14
CA ILE A 123 -0.52 -8.12 -5.50
C ILE A 123 0.53 -7.14 -6.02
N HIS A 124 0.17 -6.18 -6.87
CA HIS A 124 1.12 -5.15 -7.30
C HIS A 124 1.62 -4.29 -6.12
N PHE A 125 0.74 -3.89 -5.21
CA PHE A 125 1.16 -3.17 -4.02
C PHE A 125 2.16 -4.02 -3.20
N ALA A 126 1.80 -5.26 -2.89
CA ALA A 126 2.61 -6.17 -2.10
C ALA A 126 3.94 -6.54 -2.78
N ASP A 127 3.98 -6.57 -4.12
CA ASP A 127 5.18 -6.78 -4.92
C ASP A 127 6.03 -5.51 -5.09
N GLN A 128 5.70 -4.43 -4.39
CA GLN A 128 6.39 -3.13 -4.46
C GLN A 128 6.38 -2.58 -5.90
N GLN A 129 5.24 -2.74 -6.57
CA GLN A 129 4.98 -2.38 -7.95
C GLN A 129 3.92 -1.29 -8.08
N TYR A 130 3.12 -1.01 -7.04
CA TYR A 130 2.14 0.07 -6.99
C TYR A 130 2.25 0.89 -5.71
N PHE A 131 1.75 2.12 -5.80
CA PHE A 131 1.42 2.91 -4.62
C PHE A 131 0.29 2.24 -3.83
N SER A 132 0.30 2.39 -2.51
CA SER A 132 -0.78 1.90 -1.64
C SER A 132 -2.16 2.42 -2.07
N SER A 133 -2.23 3.67 -2.51
CA SER A 133 -3.47 4.32 -2.97
C SER A 133 -4.15 3.65 -4.17
N MET A 134 -3.43 2.80 -4.92
CA MET A 134 -4.02 2.00 -6.00
C MET A 134 -4.98 0.93 -5.48
N THR A 135 -4.96 0.65 -4.17
CA THR A 135 -5.88 -0.29 -3.50
C THR A 135 -7.15 0.39 -2.99
N ASP A 136 -7.18 1.73 -2.91
CA ASP A 136 -8.25 2.50 -2.23
C ASP A 136 -9.65 2.16 -2.78
N THR A 137 -9.80 2.11 -4.10
CA THR A 137 -11.08 1.81 -4.77
C THR A 137 -11.66 0.44 -4.38
N TYR A 138 -10.81 -0.51 -3.99
CA TYR A 138 -11.18 -1.90 -3.75
C TYR A 138 -11.01 -2.30 -2.28
N THR A 139 -10.76 -1.37 -1.37
CA THR A 139 -10.29 -1.69 -0.01
C THR A 139 -11.23 -2.65 0.71
N ASP A 140 -12.54 -2.43 0.68
CA ASP A 140 -13.51 -3.33 1.32
C ASP A 140 -13.43 -4.76 0.77
N TYR A 141 -13.31 -4.92 -0.55
CA TYR A 141 -13.18 -6.24 -1.19
C TYR A 141 -11.85 -6.92 -0.89
N ILE A 142 -10.78 -6.14 -0.75
CA ILE A 142 -9.47 -6.64 -0.35
C ILE A 142 -9.53 -7.11 1.11
N LEU A 143 -10.13 -6.33 2.01
CA LEU A 143 -10.25 -6.70 3.42
C LEU A 143 -11.13 -7.95 3.60
N ASP A 144 -12.24 -8.03 2.87
CA ASP A 144 -13.09 -9.24 2.83
C ASP A 144 -12.29 -10.46 2.36
N PHE A 145 -11.49 -10.31 1.30
CA PHE A 145 -10.63 -11.37 0.81
C PHE A 145 -9.59 -11.77 1.85
N LEU A 146 -8.85 -10.83 2.43
CA LEU A 146 -7.83 -11.10 3.46
C LEU A 146 -8.41 -11.79 4.68
N ALA A 147 -9.57 -11.33 5.16
CA ALA A 147 -10.31 -11.96 6.25
C ALA A 147 -10.73 -13.40 5.90
N SER A 148 -11.17 -13.65 4.66
CA SER A 148 -11.49 -15.01 4.19
C SER A 148 -10.27 -15.95 4.16
N GLN A 149 -9.06 -15.39 4.04
CA GLN A 149 -7.81 -16.13 4.12
C GLN A 149 -7.27 -16.27 5.56
N GLY A 150 -7.93 -15.66 6.54
CA GLY A 150 -7.54 -15.69 7.96
C GLY A 150 -6.55 -14.59 8.38
N VAL A 151 -6.22 -13.64 7.50
CA VAL A 151 -5.30 -12.55 7.82
C VAL A 151 -5.95 -11.59 8.81
N ASP A 152 -5.24 -11.29 9.90
CA ASP A 152 -5.67 -10.33 10.92
C ASP A 152 -5.19 -8.93 10.57
N THR A 153 -6.08 -8.11 9.99
CA THR A 153 -5.79 -6.73 9.55
C THR A 153 -5.92 -5.69 10.67
N SER A 154 -6.26 -6.11 11.90
CA SER A 154 -6.34 -5.21 13.07
C SER A 154 -4.97 -4.84 13.66
N ARG A 155 -3.92 -5.53 13.20
CA ARG A 155 -2.52 -5.34 13.54
C ARG A 155 -1.69 -5.43 12.27
N GLU A 156 -0.39 -5.19 12.37
CA GLU A 156 0.54 -5.40 11.25
C GLU A 156 0.42 -6.81 10.65
N PHE A 157 0.35 -6.88 9.33
CA PHE A 157 0.25 -8.12 8.54
C PHE A 157 1.23 -8.09 7.36
N VAL A 158 1.59 -9.26 6.83
CA VAL A 158 2.59 -9.36 5.75
C VAL A 158 1.99 -10.02 4.52
N ILE A 159 2.10 -9.35 3.37
CA ILE A 159 1.67 -9.88 2.08
C ILE A 159 2.86 -9.88 1.15
N ASN A 160 3.23 -11.05 0.60
CA ASN A 160 4.37 -11.20 -0.31
C ASN A 160 5.70 -10.63 0.22
N GLY A 161 5.85 -10.56 1.56
CA GLY A 161 7.01 -9.97 2.22
C GLY A 161 6.92 -8.46 2.48
N THR A 162 5.89 -7.77 1.99
CA THR A 162 5.62 -6.37 2.34
C THR A 162 4.85 -6.29 3.65
N HIS A 163 5.38 -5.54 4.61
CA HIS A 163 4.74 -5.26 5.89
C HIS A 163 3.67 -4.19 5.70
N CYS A 164 2.45 -4.52 6.12
CA CYS A 164 1.25 -3.73 5.86
C CYS A 164 0.54 -3.39 7.16
N GLU A 165 -0.12 -2.25 7.17
CA GLU A 165 -1.00 -1.80 8.26
C GLU A 165 -2.27 -1.15 7.69
N LEU A 166 -3.30 -1.06 8.53
CA LEU A 166 -4.53 -0.37 8.20
C LEU A 166 -4.53 1.01 8.86
N VAL A 167 -4.37 2.07 8.07
CA VAL A 167 -4.34 3.46 8.55
C VAL A 167 -5.55 4.19 7.98
N ASN A 168 -6.43 4.66 8.86
CA ASN A 168 -7.69 5.35 8.48
C ASN A 168 -8.54 4.53 7.49
N GLY A 169 -8.58 3.21 7.67
CA GLY A 169 -9.32 2.30 6.81
C GLY A 169 -8.68 2.04 5.44
N LYS A 170 -7.42 2.45 5.22
CA LYS A 170 -6.67 2.19 3.98
C LYS A 170 -5.46 1.31 4.27
N ILE A 171 -5.12 0.45 3.31
CA ILE A 171 -3.94 -0.40 3.39
C ILE A 171 -2.72 0.46 3.08
N SER A 172 -1.74 0.45 3.98
CA SER A 172 -0.47 1.17 3.84
C SER A 172 0.70 0.24 4.07
N GLU A 173 1.86 0.57 3.50
CA GLU A 173 3.12 -0.07 3.87
C GLU A 173 3.63 0.53 5.19
N VAL A 174 4.01 -0.33 6.13
CA VAL A 174 4.47 0.09 7.46
C VAL A 174 5.70 0.98 7.34
N GLY A 175 5.63 2.16 7.95
CA GLY A 175 6.75 3.11 7.98
C GLY A 175 7.06 3.79 6.63
N ASN A 176 6.15 3.69 5.65
CA ASN A 176 6.29 4.40 4.39
C ASN A 176 5.58 5.77 4.46
N ASP A 177 6.35 6.81 4.76
CA ASP A 177 5.89 8.20 4.72
C ASP A 177 5.73 8.77 3.29
N TYR A 178 6.03 7.94 2.28
CA TYR A 178 5.95 8.28 0.87
C TYR A 178 4.88 7.45 0.17
N VAL A 179 4.38 7.98 -0.95
CA VAL A 179 3.44 7.26 -1.80
C VAL A 179 4.16 6.17 -2.63
N VAL A 180 5.47 6.33 -2.84
CA VAL A 180 6.30 5.43 -3.67
C VAL A 180 6.70 4.19 -2.86
N PRO A 181 6.75 2.97 -3.44
CA PRO A 181 7.15 1.76 -2.72
C PRO A 181 8.50 1.92 -2.03
N SER A 182 8.61 1.51 -0.77
CA SER A 182 9.81 1.76 0.05
C SER A 182 11.08 1.19 -0.56
N SER A 183 11.01 0.03 -1.20
CA SER A 183 12.16 -0.57 -1.89
C SER A 183 12.78 0.35 -2.96
N ILE A 184 11.95 1.17 -3.62
CA ILE A 184 12.36 2.11 -4.67
C ILE A 184 12.80 3.43 -4.04
N GLN A 185 12.05 3.92 -3.05
CA GLN A 185 12.40 5.13 -2.29
C GLN A 185 13.78 4.98 -1.64
N GLN A 186 14.04 3.86 -0.95
CA GLN A 186 15.31 3.62 -0.26
C GLN A 186 16.50 3.57 -1.23
N LYS A 187 16.26 3.07 -2.45
CA LYS A 187 17.28 3.07 -3.51
C LYS A 187 17.57 4.49 -4.00
N ALA A 188 16.54 5.32 -4.16
CA ALA A 188 16.71 6.72 -4.55
C ALA A 188 17.42 7.54 -3.47
N VAL A 189 17.19 7.26 -2.18
CA VAL A 189 17.82 7.96 -1.05
C VAL A 189 19.32 7.67 -0.93
N LYS A 190 19.76 6.47 -1.34
CA LYS A 190 21.17 6.04 -1.23
C LYS A 190 22.06 6.51 -2.39
N ARG A 191 21.51 7.21 -3.37
CA ARG A 191 22.21 7.67 -4.57
C ARG A 191 22.70 9.10 -4.40
#